data_AF-A0A353C2N4-F1
#
_entry.id   AF-A0A353C2N4-F1
#
_cell.length_a   1.000
_cell.length_b   1.000
_cell.length_c   1.000
_cell.angle_alpha   90.00
_cell.angle_beta   90.00
_cell.angle_gamma   90.00
#
_symmetry.space_group_name_H-M   'P 1'
#
loop_
_entity.id
_entity.type
_entity.pdbx_description
1 polymer ?
#
loop_
_entity_poly.entity_id
_entity_poly.type
_entity_poly.pdbx_seq_one_letter_code
_entity_poly.pdbx_strand_id
1 'polypeptide(L)'
;DLKFEVWEGSGGHLYGEMVFICQERGIVFTGDNLVNISGFSPERSEFNLLAPYLMRSVNIDSKKATLMRKAIIEMIKTIENRNQKPCIVCGGHGPLSMLTDGKLTGIPNVEKLIQEYE
;
A
#
# COMPACT_ATOMS: atom_id res chain seq x y z
N ASP A 1 1.44 -6.60 22.12
CA ASP A 1 0.79 -7.52 21.19
C ASP A 1 0.15 -6.75 20.04
N LEU A 2 0.05 -7.34 18.86
CA LEU A 2 -0.57 -6.75 17.66
C LEU A 2 -1.77 -7.58 17.23
N LYS A 3 -2.92 -6.92 17.03
CA LYS A 3 -4.15 -7.56 16.53
C LYS A 3 -4.45 -7.10 15.13
N PHE A 4 -4.59 -8.05 14.22
CA PHE A 4 -4.91 -7.78 12.81
C PHE A 4 -6.29 -8.30 12.47
N GLU A 5 -7.08 -7.44 11.86
CA GLU A 5 -8.26 -7.83 11.09
C GLU A 5 -7.83 -8.18 9.67
N VAL A 6 -8.47 -9.20 9.09
CA VAL A 6 -8.22 -9.64 7.72
C VAL A 6 -9.46 -9.36 6.89
N TRP A 7 -9.31 -8.54 5.87
CA TRP A 7 -10.38 -8.14 4.98
C TRP A 7 -10.12 -8.76 3.61
N GLU A 8 -11.10 -9.48 3.08
CA GLU A 8 -11.06 -9.97 1.71
C GLU A 8 -11.18 -8.79 0.74
N GLY A 9 -10.34 -8.75 -0.29
CA GLY A 9 -10.45 -7.75 -1.32
C GLY A 9 -11.39 -8.16 -2.45
N SER A 10 -11.58 -7.23 -3.38
CA SER A 10 -12.63 -7.33 -4.41
C SER A 10 -12.42 -8.42 -5.48
N GLY A 11 -11.24 -9.04 -5.51
CA GLY A 11 -10.78 -9.86 -6.64
C GLY A 11 -10.39 -9.00 -7.85
N GLY A 12 -10.08 -7.72 -7.62
CA GLY A 12 -9.85 -6.74 -8.67
C GLY A 12 -8.42 -6.79 -9.18
N HIS A 13 -7.44 -6.69 -8.29
CA HIS A 13 -6.05 -6.88 -8.68
C HIS A 13 -5.76 -8.38 -8.86
N LEU A 14 -6.08 -9.20 -7.85
CA LEU A 14 -5.99 -10.66 -7.91
C LEU A 14 -7.15 -11.29 -7.12
N TYR A 15 -7.62 -12.47 -7.53
CA TYR A 15 -8.53 -13.28 -6.72
C TYR A 15 -7.88 -13.67 -5.39
N GLY A 16 -8.62 -13.56 -4.29
CA GLY A 16 -8.11 -13.89 -2.95
C GLY A 16 -7.11 -12.87 -2.40
N GLU A 17 -6.99 -11.68 -3.01
CA GLU A 17 -6.25 -10.57 -2.42
C GLU A 17 -6.81 -10.22 -1.02
N MET A 18 -5.95 -9.84 -0.08
CA MET A 18 -6.34 -9.54 1.29
C MET A 18 -5.71 -8.23 1.76
N VAL A 19 -6.40 -7.55 2.68
CA VAL A 19 -5.92 -6.37 3.39
C VAL A 19 -5.86 -6.69 4.88
N PHE A 20 -4.69 -6.52 5.50
CA PHE A 20 -4.49 -6.77 6.93
C PHE A 20 -4.39 -5.44 7.67
N ILE A 21 -5.18 -5.30 8.73
CA ILE A 21 -5.38 -4.01 9.40
C ILE A 21 -5.16 -4.17 10.90
N CYS A 22 -4.16 -3.50 11.45
CA CYS A 22 -4.04 -3.29 12.88
C CYS A 22 -4.60 -1.92 13.23
N GLN A 23 -5.89 -1.84 13.54
CA GLN A 23 -6.57 -0.57 13.78
C GLN A 23 -5.93 0.23 14.93
N GLU A 24 -5.61 -0.41 16.06
CA GLU A 24 -5.06 0.26 17.24
C GLU A 24 -3.69 0.92 16.97
N ARG A 25 -2.87 0.30 16.12
CA ARG A 25 -1.54 0.80 15.78
C ARG A 25 -1.53 1.65 14.52
N GLY A 26 -2.56 1.58 13.70
CA GLY A 26 -2.61 2.25 12.40
C GLY A 26 -1.65 1.60 11.40
N ILE A 27 -1.55 0.27 11.37
CA ILE A 27 -0.69 -0.46 10.43
C ILE A 27 -1.60 -1.16 9.43
N VAL A 28 -1.36 -0.93 8.13
CA VAL A 28 -2.21 -1.46 7.06
C VAL A 28 -1.35 -2.12 5.99
N PHE A 29 -1.50 -3.43 5.80
CA PHE A 29 -0.91 -4.15 4.66
C PHE A 29 -1.95 -4.29 3.57
N THR A 30 -1.64 -3.78 2.38
CA THR A 30 -2.63 -3.65 1.29
C THR A 30 -2.37 -4.57 0.11
N GLY A 31 -1.24 -5.28 0.13
CA GLY A 31 -0.71 -5.96 -1.05
C GLY A 31 -0.54 -4.99 -2.22
N ASP A 32 -0.71 -5.47 -3.43
CA ASP A 32 -0.55 -4.66 -4.65
C ASP A 32 -1.77 -3.75 -4.95
N ASN A 33 -2.76 -3.69 -4.06
CA ASN A 33 -3.85 -2.73 -4.21
C ASN A 33 -3.32 -1.29 -4.12
N LEU A 34 -2.46 -0.99 -3.13
CA LEU A 34 -1.74 0.27 -3.06
C LEU A 34 -0.24 0.03 -3.20
N VAL A 35 0.41 0.87 -4.00
CA VAL A 35 1.85 0.81 -4.28
C VAL A 35 2.44 2.20 -4.26
N ASN A 36 3.66 2.35 -3.74
CA ASN A 36 4.41 3.60 -3.75
C ASN A 36 5.54 3.55 -4.78
N ILE A 37 5.17 3.64 -6.06
CA ILE A 37 6.12 3.60 -7.18
C ILE A 37 7.01 4.84 -7.19
N SER A 38 6.54 5.98 -6.65
CA SER A 38 7.36 7.20 -6.54
C SER A 38 8.58 7.04 -5.64
N GLY A 39 8.59 6.06 -4.73
CA GLY A 39 9.72 5.74 -3.88
C GLY A 39 10.67 4.70 -4.46
N PHE A 40 10.57 4.36 -5.75
CA PHE A 40 11.47 3.40 -6.38
C PHE A 40 12.87 4.00 -6.57
N SER A 41 13.90 3.16 -6.48
CA SER A 41 15.23 3.53 -6.95
C SER A 41 15.21 3.81 -8.47
N PRO A 42 16.20 4.53 -9.01
CA PRO A 42 16.30 4.75 -10.46
C PRO A 42 16.24 3.44 -11.26
N GLU A 43 16.95 2.41 -10.81
CA GLU A 43 17.04 1.10 -11.48
C GLU A 43 15.68 0.38 -11.44
N ARG A 44 14.98 0.41 -10.30
CA ARG A 44 13.64 -0.16 -10.17
C ARG A 44 12.63 0.59 -11.02
N SER A 45 12.76 1.91 -11.10
CA SER A 45 11.89 2.75 -11.95
C SER A 45 12.07 2.41 -13.42
N GLU A 46 13.32 2.26 -13.88
CA GLU A 46 13.65 1.87 -15.25
C GLU A 46 13.11 0.48 -15.58
N PHE A 47 13.30 -0.50 -14.69
CA PHE A 47 12.72 -1.83 -14.87
C PHE A 47 11.20 -1.80 -14.99
N ASN A 48 10.53 -0.97 -14.17
CA ASN A 48 9.07 -0.87 -14.18
C ASN A 48 8.50 -0.30 -15.50
N LEU A 49 9.30 0.46 -16.27
CA LEU A 49 8.90 0.94 -17.61
C LEU A 49 8.69 -0.20 -18.60
N LEU A 50 9.22 -1.40 -18.34
CA LEU A 50 9.04 -2.57 -19.20
C LEU A 50 7.66 -3.20 -19.05
N ALA A 51 7.01 -3.06 -17.89
CA ALA A 51 5.76 -3.78 -17.59
C ALA A 51 4.64 -3.55 -18.62
N PRO A 52 4.36 -2.33 -19.12
CA PRO A 52 3.35 -2.11 -20.15
C PRO A 52 3.62 -2.81 -21.48
N TYR A 53 4.89 -3.11 -21.79
CA TYR A 53 5.27 -3.86 -22.99
C TYR A 53 5.11 -5.38 -22.82
N LEU A 54 5.17 -5.86 -21.56
CA LEU A 54 5.08 -7.27 -21.23
C LEU A 54 3.64 -7.72 -20.94
N MET A 55 2.77 -6.82 -20.47
CA MET A 55 1.40 -7.14 -20.12
C MET A 55 0.46 -5.94 -20.32
N ARG A 56 -0.79 -6.22 -20.72
CA ARG A 56 -1.82 -5.18 -20.92
C ARG A 56 -2.33 -4.57 -19.61
N SER A 57 -2.37 -5.37 -18.55
CA SER A 57 -2.88 -4.97 -17.23
C SER A 57 -2.32 -5.90 -16.17
N VAL A 58 -1.98 -5.32 -15.01
CA VAL A 58 -1.62 -6.06 -13.78
C VAL A 58 -2.85 -6.48 -12.98
N ASN A 59 -4.05 -5.96 -13.31
CA ASN A 59 -5.31 -6.27 -12.65
C ASN A 59 -6.12 -7.28 -13.45
N ILE A 60 -6.78 -8.21 -12.76
CA ILE A 60 -7.83 -9.08 -13.31
C ILE A 60 -9.05 -8.26 -13.74
N ASP A 61 -9.52 -7.35 -12.88
CA ASP A 61 -10.62 -6.40 -13.15
C ASP A 61 -10.21 -5.00 -12.66
N SER A 62 -9.86 -4.13 -13.61
CA SER A 62 -9.39 -2.78 -13.32
C SER A 62 -10.45 -1.88 -12.66
N LYS A 63 -11.74 -2.11 -12.90
CA LYS A 63 -12.82 -1.33 -12.27
C LYS A 63 -12.93 -1.72 -10.80
N LYS A 64 -12.95 -3.03 -10.50
CA LYS A 64 -12.93 -3.53 -9.12
C LYS A 64 -11.68 -3.08 -8.36
N ALA A 65 -10.50 -3.23 -8.97
CA ALA A 65 -9.24 -2.79 -8.36
C ALA A 65 -9.27 -1.29 -8.03
N THR A 66 -9.85 -0.46 -8.90
CA THR A 66 -9.98 0.99 -8.65
C THR A 66 -10.94 1.31 -7.52
N LEU A 67 -12.06 0.59 -7.40
CA LEU A 67 -12.98 0.75 -6.28
C LEU A 67 -12.35 0.27 -4.96
N MET A 68 -11.61 -0.84 -4.99
CA MET A 68 -10.89 -1.37 -3.83
C MET A 68 -9.85 -0.36 -3.31
N ARG A 69 -9.05 0.24 -4.19
CA ARG A 69 -8.10 1.29 -3.81
C ARG A 69 -8.77 2.46 -3.09
N LYS A 70 -9.92 2.92 -3.60
CA LYS A 70 -10.68 4.01 -2.97
C LYS A 70 -11.18 3.58 -1.58
N ALA A 71 -11.74 2.38 -1.46
CA ALA A 71 -12.22 1.86 -0.18
C ALA A 71 -11.09 1.74 0.86
N ILE A 72 -9.91 1.25 0.46
CA ILE A 72 -8.74 1.17 1.34
C ILE A 72 -8.30 2.57 1.79
N ILE A 73 -8.23 3.56 0.88
CA ILE A 73 -7.85 4.94 1.22
C ILE A 73 -8.83 5.55 2.22
N GLU A 74 -10.15 5.38 2.02
CA GLU A 74 -11.14 5.90 2.97
C GLU A 74 -11.10 5.20 4.34
N MET A 75 -10.79 3.89 4.34
CA MET A 75 -10.57 3.14 5.58
C MET A 75 -9.34 3.66 6.33
N ILE A 76 -8.22 3.91 5.64
CA ILE A 76 -7.02 4.51 6.23
C ILE A 76 -7.37 5.85 6.89
N LYS A 77 -8.03 6.76 6.17
CA LYS A 77 -8.46 8.05 6.72
C LYS A 77 -9.34 7.89 7.96
N THR A 78 -10.22 6.90 7.97
CA THR A 78 -11.07 6.60 9.13
C THR A 78 -10.24 6.21 10.35
N ILE A 79 -9.22 5.34 10.17
CA ILE A 79 -8.31 4.95 11.24
C ILE A 79 -7.46 6.13 11.71
N GLU A 80 -6.95 6.95 10.78
CA GLU A 80 -6.16 8.14 11.10
C GLU A 80 -6.96 9.15 11.92
N ASN A 81 -8.20 9.43 11.52
CA ASN A 81 -9.13 10.29 12.25
C ASN A 81 -9.46 9.71 13.64
N ARG A 82 -9.66 8.41 13.77
CA ARG A 82 -9.92 7.77 15.06
C ARG A 82 -8.71 7.87 16.00
N ASN A 83 -7.52 7.62 15.47
CA ASN A 83 -6.31 7.51 16.26
C ASN A 83 -5.57 8.85 16.43
N GLN A 84 -5.98 9.88 15.70
CA GLN A 84 -5.33 11.20 15.65
C GLN A 84 -3.84 11.11 15.27
N LYS A 85 -3.49 10.15 14.41
CA LYS A 85 -2.12 9.90 13.92
C LYS A 85 -2.15 9.27 12.52
N PRO A 86 -1.14 9.50 11.66
CA PRO A 86 -1.05 8.84 10.37
C PRO A 86 -0.93 7.32 10.48
N CYS A 87 -1.42 6.60 9.47
CA CYS A 87 -1.21 5.17 9.34
C CYS A 87 0.12 4.87 8.64
N ILE A 88 0.75 3.77 9.04
CA ILE A 88 1.82 3.11 8.30
C ILE A 88 1.16 2.20 7.26
N VAL A 89 1.32 2.55 6.00
CA VAL A 89 0.81 1.81 4.84
C VAL A 89 1.95 0.98 4.25
N CYS A 90 1.79 -0.34 4.35
CA CYS A 90 2.64 -1.34 3.74
C CYS A 90 2.02 -1.74 2.39
N GLY A 91 2.42 -1.04 1.33
CA GLY A 91 2.07 -1.42 -0.05
C GLY A 91 2.86 -2.64 -0.52
N GLY A 92 2.39 -3.30 -1.56
CA GLY A 92 3.08 -4.46 -2.13
C GLY A 92 4.36 -4.11 -2.90
N HIS A 93 4.49 -2.83 -3.31
CA HIS A 93 5.70 -2.29 -3.91
C HIS A 93 6.06 -0.92 -3.34
N GLY A 94 7.37 -0.65 -3.30
CA GLY A 94 7.93 0.62 -2.85
C GLY A 94 8.21 0.64 -1.35
N PRO A 95 8.64 1.79 -0.80
CA PRO A 95 8.93 1.93 0.62
C PRO A 95 7.65 1.98 1.46
N LEU A 96 7.82 1.83 2.79
CA LEU A 96 6.76 2.14 3.74
C LEU A 96 6.24 3.54 3.52
N SER A 97 4.93 3.69 3.56
CA SER A 97 4.26 4.92 3.14
C SER A 97 3.29 5.43 4.19
N MET A 98 2.99 6.72 4.12
CA MET A 98 1.86 7.35 4.80
C MET A 98 0.95 8.02 3.77
N LEU A 99 -0.29 8.31 4.15
CA LEU A 99 -1.18 9.08 3.30
C LEU A 99 -0.94 10.58 3.52
N THR A 100 -0.59 11.31 2.47
CA THR A 100 -0.44 12.77 2.47
C THR A 100 -1.22 13.33 1.30
N ASP A 101 -2.19 14.21 1.56
CA ASP A 101 -3.05 14.82 0.54
C ASP A 101 -3.71 13.79 -0.40
N GLY A 102 -4.08 12.63 0.14
CA GLY A 102 -4.71 11.53 -0.60
C GLY A 102 -3.76 10.70 -1.47
N LYS A 103 -2.45 10.90 -1.37
CA LYS A 103 -1.42 10.12 -2.06
C LYS A 103 -0.52 9.40 -1.06
N LEU A 104 0.01 8.24 -1.47
CA LEU A 104 1.06 7.58 -0.70
C LEU A 104 2.39 8.31 -0.89
N THR A 105 3.00 8.67 0.22
CA THR A 105 4.34 9.28 0.28
C THR A 105 5.21 8.41 1.17
N GLY A 106 6.51 8.32 0.85
CA GLY A 106 7.45 7.54 1.65
C GLY A 106 7.57 8.11 3.07
N ILE A 107 7.68 7.25 4.08
CA ILE A 107 7.94 7.70 5.44
C ILE A 107 9.41 8.15 5.53
N PRO A 108 9.69 9.41 5.93
CA PRO A 108 11.06 9.90 6.01
C PRO A 108 11.92 9.11 7.00
N ASN A 109 13.20 8.89 6.67
CA ASN A 109 14.20 8.24 7.52
C ASN A 109 13.91 6.77 7.90
N VAL A 110 13.01 6.06 7.20
CA VAL A 110 12.80 4.63 7.44
C VAL A 110 14.05 3.81 7.11
N GLU A 111 14.84 4.16 6.09
CA GLU A 111 16.03 3.36 5.74
C GLU A 111 17.10 3.38 6.85
N LYS A 112 17.17 4.44 7.66
CA LYS A 112 18.09 4.53 8.80
C LYS A 112 17.75 3.52 9.90
N LEU A 113 16.46 3.21 10.07
CA LEU A 113 16.00 2.23 11.06
C LEU A 113 16.33 0.79 10.65
N ILE A 114 16.61 0.51 9.38
CA ILE A 114 16.95 -0.84 8.89
C ILE A 114 18.46 -1.08 9.01
N GLN A 115 19.28 -0.05 8.75
CA GLN A 115 20.74 -0.13 8.86
C GLN A 115 21.26 -0.32 10.29
N GLU A 116 20.48 0.02 11.32
CA GLU A 116 20.87 -0.23 12.72
C GLU A 116 20.74 -1.71 13.14
N TYR A 117 20.16 -2.57 12.29
CA TYR A 117 19.94 -3.99 12.57
C TYR A 117 20.66 -4.94 11.61
N GLU A 118 21.54 -4.43 10.74
CA GLU A 118 22.50 -5.20 9.95
C GLU A 118 23.92 -5.08 10.54
#